data_AF-A0A3M6TYC5-F1
#
_entry.id   AF-A0A3M6TYC5-F1
#
_cell.length_a   1.000
_cell.length_b   1.000
_cell.length_c   1.000
_cell.angle_alpha   90.00
_cell.angle_beta   90.00
_cell.angle_gamma   90.00
#
_symmetry.space_group_name_H-M   'P 1'
#
loop_
_entity.id
_entity.type
_entity.pdbx_description
1 polymer ?
#
loop_
_entity_poly.entity_id
_entity_poly.type
_entity_poly.pdbx_seq_one_letter_code
_entity_poly.pdbx_strand_id
1 'polypeptide(L)'
;MLVGYFYGILVRLAIPEEAKWLPALLVPLGVAVGVYLVGNIGRERGDFKYPLMGAFIANIALTYLTGDEAGAMYVALVAAIFFQNRRQFRKEKPQGKTLCKRLQYLAIGGLIICSLWGSFLYFNAQVTTEDGETVKLRDAINHFFNSPVWLEFKEVFWGLYEEGQKNGWDNFYDEFVKALDPRGEKNAYRVLGLTEDATQEEIKRRYKKLAVKWHPDKNLNNKEEAQQKFMEIQEAYEILSKLKTKRASKNTRTRSEFDQHGHEEY
;
A
#
# COMPACT_ATOMS: atom_id res chain seq x y z
N MET A 1 27.91 1.79 -12.06
CA MET A 1 27.56 0.46 -12.61
C MET A 1 26.16 0.02 -12.19
N LEU A 2 25.89 -0.27 -10.91
CA LEU A 2 24.59 -0.80 -10.44
C LEU A 2 23.36 0.02 -10.88
N VAL A 3 23.39 1.35 -10.72
CA VAL A 3 22.26 2.20 -11.16
C VAL A 3 22.07 2.21 -12.67
N GLY A 4 23.17 2.15 -13.44
CA GLY A 4 23.12 1.98 -14.89
C GLY A 4 22.44 0.66 -15.28
N TYR A 5 22.81 -0.43 -14.59
CA TYR A 5 22.18 -1.74 -14.76
C TYR A 5 20.67 -1.71 -14.45
N PHE A 6 20.26 -1.10 -13.34
CA PHE A 6 18.83 -0.96 -13.01
C PHE A 6 18.06 -0.19 -14.07
N TYR A 7 18.59 0.93 -14.56
CA TYR A 7 17.94 1.68 -15.64
C TYR A 7 17.87 0.88 -16.94
N GLY A 8 18.90 0.10 -17.27
CA GLY A 8 18.89 -0.82 -18.40
C GLY A 8 17.80 -1.88 -18.30
N ILE A 9 17.65 -2.50 -17.11
CA ILE A 9 16.59 -3.47 -16.85
C ILE A 9 15.22 -2.82 -16.93
N LEU A 10 15.02 -1.65 -16.30
CA LEU A 10 13.73 -0.96 -16.32
C LEU A 10 13.27 -0.69 -17.75
N VAL A 11 14.18 -0.26 -18.62
CA VAL A 11 13.88 -0.06 -20.04
C VAL A 11 13.60 -1.39 -20.74
N ARG A 12 14.37 -2.45 -20.49
CA ARG A 12 14.11 -3.78 -21.05
C ARG A 12 12.74 -4.31 -20.65
N LEU A 13 12.38 -4.18 -19.37
CA LEU A 13 11.08 -4.58 -18.86
C LEU A 13 9.95 -3.75 -19.46
N ALA A 14 10.15 -2.47 -19.74
CA ALA A 14 9.11 -1.63 -20.33
C ALA A 14 8.81 -1.96 -21.81
N ILE A 15 9.73 -2.65 -22.51
CA ILE A 15 9.62 -2.96 -23.94
C ILE A 15 8.80 -4.25 -24.13
N PRO A 16 7.83 -4.28 -25.06
CA PRO A 16 7.09 -5.50 -25.38
C PRO A 16 8.00 -6.55 -26.05
N GLU A 17 7.80 -7.82 -25.73
CA GLU A 17 8.61 -8.95 -26.27
C GLU A 17 8.53 -9.08 -27.80
N GLU A 18 7.46 -8.56 -28.41
CA GLU A 18 7.25 -8.55 -29.87
C GLU A 18 8.27 -7.65 -30.61
N ALA A 19 8.78 -6.60 -29.95
CA ALA A 19 9.64 -5.59 -30.57
C ALA A 19 11.13 -5.94 -30.46
N LYS A 20 11.58 -6.98 -31.19
CA LYS A 20 12.94 -7.55 -31.06
C LYS A 20 14.11 -6.58 -31.25
N TRP A 21 13.97 -5.52 -32.05
CA TRP A 21 15.05 -4.56 -32.32
C TRP A 21 15.12 -3.40 -31.33
N LEU A 22 14.01 -3.10 -30.66
CA LEU A 22 13.86 -1.92 -29.80
C LEU A 22 14.77 -1.98 -28.55
N PRO A 23 14.98 -3.14 -27.89
CA PRO A 23 15.92 -3.27 -26.78
C PRO A 23 17.35 -2.92 -27.15
N ALA A 24 17.80 -3.30 -28.35
CA ALA A 24 19.16 -3.02 -28.82
C ALA A 24 19.45 -1.51 -28.91
N LEU A 25 18.43 -0.68 -29.08
CA LEU A 25 18.54 0.78 -29.12
C LEU A 25 18.31 1.43 -27.74
N LEU A 26 17.24 1.03 -27.04
CA LEU A 26 16.79 1.73 -25.84
C LEU A 26 17.51 1.27 -24.57
N VAL A 27 17.90 0.00 -24.46
CA VAL A 27 18.59 -0.51 -23.26
C VAL A 27 19.95 0.18 -23.05
N PRO A 28 20.83 0.31 -24.06
CA PRO A 28 22.09 1.05 -23.92
C PRO A 28 21.86 2.53 -23.57
N LEU A 29 20.78 3.14 -24.07
CA LEU A 29 20.40 4.50 -23.74
C LEU A 29 20.01 4.61 -22.26
N GLY A 30 19.16 3.72 -21.76
CA GLY A 30 18.79 3.65 -20.34
C GLY A 30 20.00 3.48 -19.43
N VAL A 31 20.90 2.54 -19.80
CA VAL A 31 22.17 2.32 -19.09
C VAL A 31 23.02 3.59 -19.06
N ALA A 32 23.19 4.27 -20.20
CA ALA A 32 23.96 5.50 -20.30
C ALA A 32 23.38 6.63 -19.42
N VAL A 33 22.05 6.76 -19.38
CA VAL A 33 21.36 7.72 -18.50
C VAL A 33 21.63 7.39 -17.03
N GLY A 34 21.48 6.13 -16.61
CA GLY A 34 21.74 5.71 -15.24
C GLY A 34 23.21 5.92 -14.81
N VAL A 35 24.17 5.62 -15.70
CA VAL A 35 25.60 5.87 -15.44
C VAL A 35 25.89 7.37 -15.35
N TYR A 36 25.33 8.18 -16.25
CA TYR A 36 25.52 9.64 -16.25
C TYR A 36 24.93 10.32 -15.02
N LEU A 37 23.73 9.89 -14.58
CA LEU A 37 23.08 10.44 -13.40
C LEU A 37 23.95 10.23 -12.17
N VAL A 38 24.41 9.01 -11.92
CA VAL A 38 25.26 8.69 -10.75
C VAL A 38 26.66 9.27 -10.87
N GLY A 39 27.25 9.24 -12.07
CA GLY A 39 28.59 9.75 -12.31
C GLY A 39 28.72 11.26 -12.10
N ASN A 40 27.61 12.00 -12.12
CA ASN A 40 27.58 13.45 -11.88
C ASN A 40 27.12 13.83 -10.46
N ILE A 41 26.94 12.86 -9.57
CA ILE A 41 26.66 13.12 -8.16
C ILE A 41 27.96 13.52 -7.46
N GLY A 42 27.91 14.61 -6.68
CA GLY A 42 29.01 15.03 -5.83
C GLY A 42 30.09 15.85 -6.55
N ARG A 43 31.35 15.47 -6.34
CA ARG A 43 32.55 16.23 -6.77
C ARG A 43 33.00 15.90 -8.19
N GLU A 44 32.38 14.91 -8.83
CA GLU A 44 32.74 14.43 -10.16
C GLU A 44 31.77 15.01 -11.21
N ARG A 45 32.29 15.29 -12.41
CA ARG A 45 31.51 15.71 -13.56
C ARG A 45 32.05 15.04 -14.81
N GLY A 46 31.16 14.52 -15.64
CA GLY A 46 31.47 14.01 -16.97
C GLY A 46 30.36 14.34 -17.96
N ASP A 47 30.72 14.37 -19.24
CA ASP A 47 29.77 14.58 -20.32
C ASP A 47 28.97 13.31 -20.61
N PHE A 48 27.71 13.47 -21.02
CA PHE A 48 26.80 12.35 -21.37
C PHE A 48 27.28 11.52 -22.57
N LYS A 49 28.06 12.12 -23.47
CA LYS A 49 28.56 11.46 -24.68
C LYS A 49 29.42 10.22 -24.41
N TYR A 50 30.23 10.22 -23.34
CA TYR A 50 31.14 9.11 -23.03
C TYR A 50 30.43 7.84 -22.57
N PRO A 51 29.53 7.89 -21.57
CA PRO A 51 28.77 6.70 -21.17
C PRO A 51 27.83 6.24 -22.29
N LEU A 52 27.32 7.15 -23.13
CA LEU A 52 26.52 6.80 -24.30
C LEU A 52 27.34 6.00 -25.31
N MET A 53 28.49 6.52 -25.74
CA MET A 53 29.40 5.80 -26.66
C MET A 53 29.83 4.45 -26.07
N GLY A 54 30.22 4.43 -24.79
CA GLY A 54 30.62 3.21 -24.10
C GLY A 54 29.50 2.16 -24.07
N ALA A 55 28.25 2.57 -23.78
CA ALA A 55 27.10 1.67 -23.76
C ALA A 55 26.79 1.09 -25.16
N PHE A 56 26.78 1.92 -26.21
CA PHE A 56 26.48 1.46 -27.57
C PHE A 56 27.59 0.57 -28.15
N ILE A 57 28.85 0.95 -27.97
CA ILE A 57 29.99 0.14 -28.40
C ILE A 57 29.98 -1.21 -27.68
N ALA A 58 29.77 -1.20 -26.35
CA ALA A 58 29.68 -2.43 -25.57
C ALA A 58 28.52 -3.32 -26.01
N ASN A 59 27.35 -2.73 -26.26
CA ASN A 59 26.17 -3.49 -26.70
C ASN A 59 26.43 -4.20 -28.03
N ILE A 60 26.96 -3.49 -29.03
CA ILE A 60 27.27 -4.07 -30.34
C ILE A 60 28.38 -5.12 -30.23
N ALA A 61 29.47 -4.81 -29.53
CA ALA A 61 30.62 -5.71 -29.41
C ALA A 61 30.25 -6.98 -28.63
N LEU A 62 29.52 -6.86 -27.52
CA LEU A 62 29.11 -8.02 -26.74
C LEU A 62 28.12 -8.88 -27.50
N THR A 63 27.10 -8.31 -28.14
CA THR A 63 26.17 -9.09 -28.97
C THR A 63 26.87 -9.82 -30.11
N TYR A 64 27.88 -9.21 -30.74
CA TYR A 64 28.68 -9.89 -31.76
C TYR A 64 29.51 -11.05 -31.20
N LEU A 65 30.05 -10.91 -29.98
CA LEU A 65 30.91 -11.91 -29.35
C LEU A 65 30.13 -13.08 -28.72
N THR A 66 29.01 -12.82 -28.07
CA THR A 66 28.21 -13.84 -27.38
C THR A 66 27.16 -14.49 -28.29
N GLY A 67 26.83 -13.87 -29.43
CA GLY A 67 25.77 -14.34 -30.33
C GLY A 67 24.35 -14.19 -29.76
N ASP A 68 24.23 -13.56 -28.60
CA ASP A 68 23.00 -13.33 -27.84
C ASP A 68 22.92 -11.87 -27.37
N GLU A 69 21.77 -11.43 -26.85
CA GLU A 69 21.58 -10.09 -26.34
C GLU A 69 22.62 -9.72 -25.27
N ALA A 70 23.24 -8.55 -25.41
CA ALA A 70 24.25 -8.11 -24.46
C ALA A 70 23.63 -7.88 -23.08
N GLY A 71 24.13 -8.61 -22.07
CA GLY A 71 23.68 -8.44 -20.70
C GLY A 71 23.86 -6.99 -20.23
N ALA A 72 22.77 -6.36 -19.76
CA ALA A 72 22.75 -4.95 -19.33
C ALA A 72 23.81 -4.64 -18.26
N MET A 73 24.23 -5.63 -17.48
CA MET A 73 25.31 -5.51 -16.49
C MET A 73 26.66 -5.22 -17.14
N TYR A 74 27.03 -5.96 -18.19
CA TYR A 74 28.30 -5.78 -18.90
C TYR A 74 28.32 -4.46 -19.67
N VAL A 75 27.19 -4.10 -20.31
CA VAL A 75 27.02 -2.80 -20.96
C VAL A 75 27.20 -1.67 -19.95
N ALA A 76 26.61 -1.78 -18.75
CA ALA A 76 26.76 -0.80 -17.69
C ALA A 76 28.18 -0.71 -17.10
N LEU A 77 28.92 -1.82 -17.10
CA LEU A 77 30.31 -1.85 -16.68
C LEU A 77 31.19 -1.09 -17.67
N VAL A 78 31.10 -1.38 -18.97
CA VAL A 78 31.91 -0.70 -20.00
C VAL A 78 31.55 0.79 -20.08
N ALA A 79 30.26 1.14 -20.03
CA ALA A 79 29.82 2.53 -19.98
C ALA A 79 30.38 3.29 -18.77
N ALA A 80 30.46 2.63 -17.60
CA ALA A 80 31.06 3.21 -16.40
C ALA A 80 32.57 3.41 -16.53
N ILE A 81 33.30 2.46 -17.14
CA ILE A 81 34.74 2.61 -17.41
C ILE A 81 34.99 3.81 -18.34
N PHE A 82 34.21 3.93 -19.42
CA PHE A 82 34.30 5.06 -20.34
C PHE A 82 34.06 6.40 -19.64
N PHE A 83 33.07 6.47 -18.75
CA PHE A 83 32.81 7.67 -17.95
C PHE A 83 33.96 7.97 -16.98
N GLN A 84 34.44 6.96 -16.24
CA GLN A 84 35.52 7.11 -15.26
C GLN A 84 36.82 7.60 -15.90
N ASN A 85 37.19 7.05 -17.06
CA ASN A 85 38.42 7.42 -17.76
C ASN A 85 38.42 8.87 -18.28
N ARG A 86 37.24 9.48 -18.43
CA ARG A 86 37.07 10.86 -18.93
C ARG A 86 36.46 11.79 -17.88
N ARG A 87 36.40 11.38 -16.62
CA ARG A 87 35.82 12.20 -15.56
C ARG A 87 36.71 13.41 -15.26
N GLN A 88 36.08 14.51 -14.88
CA GLN A 88 36.73 15.70 -14.37
C GLN A 88 36.27 16.00 -12.95
N PHE A 89 37.18 16.45 -12.09
CA PHE A 89 36.83 16.90 -10.76
C PHE A 89 36.34 18.35 -10.80
N ARG A 90 35.24 18.63 -10.10
CA ARG A 90 34.74 19.99 -9.94
C ARG A 90 35.72 20.79 -9.08
N LYS A 91 36.30 21.84 -9.68
CA LYS A 91 37.09 22.84 -8.96
C LYS A 91 36.20 23.77 -8.12
N GLU A 92 34.96 23.99 -8.55
CA GLU A 92 34.01 24.91 -7.92
C GLU A 92 32.72 24.22 -7.48
N LYS A 93 32.15 24.70 -6.36
CA LYS A 93 30.83 24.26 -5.89
C LYS A 93 29.76 24.77 -6.87
N PRO A 94 28.88 23.90 -7.38
CA PRO A 94 27.81 24.33 -8.26
C PRO A 94 26.88 25.29 -7.50
N GLN A 95 26.52 26.42 -8.12
CA GLN A 95 25.50 27.30 -7.59
C GLN A 95 24.18 26.53 -7.44
N GLY A 96 23.56 26.63 -6.26
CA GLY A 96 22.32 25.93 -5.96
C GLY A 96 21.18 26.40 -6.87
N LYS A 97 20.57 25.49 -7.62
CA LYS A 97 19.34 25.81 -8.35
C LYS A 97 18.21 26.13 -7.36
N THR A 98 17.35 27.07 -7.72
CA THR A 98 16.10 27.42 -7.00
C THR A 98 15.23 26.18 -6.75
N LEU A 99 14.50 26.16 -5.63
CA LEU A 99 13.61 25.04 -5.25
C LEU A 99 12.64 24.64 -6.37
N CYS A 100 12.03 25.62 -7.04
CA CYS A 100 11.11 25.37 -8.17
C CYS A 100 11.78 24.55 -9.30
N LYS A 101 13.00 24.94 -9.71
CA LYS A 101 13.77 24.19 -10.73
C LYS A 101 14.09 22.77 -10.27
N ARG A 102 14.38 22.54 -8.98
CA ARG A 102 14.63 21.19 -8.44
C ARG A 102 13.37 20.33 -8.51
N LEU A 103 12.23 20.88 -8.10
CA LEU A 103 10.94 20.20 -8.18
C LEU A 103 10.56 19.88 -9.62
N GLN A 104 10.83 20.78 -10.58
CA GLN A 104 10.61 20.50 -12.00
C GLN A 104 11.44 19.32 -12.50
N TYR A 105 12.74 19.24 -12.18
CA TYR A 105 13.57 18.09 -12.57
C TYR A 105 13.10 16.78 -11.92
N LEU A 106 12.68 16.84 -10.65
CA LEU A 106 12.12 15.67 -9.96
C LEU A 106 10.79 15.23 -10.56
N ALA A 107 9.91 16.17 -10.91
CA ALA A 107 8.63 15.88 -11.56
C ALA A 107 8.85 15.25 -12.94
N ILE A 108 9.73 15.80 -13.77
CA ILE A 108 10.06 15.23 -15.08
C ILE A 108 10.65 13.82 -14.94
N GLY A 109 11.61 13.64 -14.02
CA GLY A 109 12.19 12.31 -13.75
C GLY A 109 11.16 11.31 -13.25
N GLY A 110 10.28 11.73 -12.35
CA GLY A 110 9.16 10.94 -11.85
C GLY A 110 8.20 10.53 -12.95
N LEU A 111 7.80 11.47 -13.83
CA LEU A 111 6.93 11.19 -14.97
C LEU A 111 7.53 10.17 -15.94
N ILE A 112 8.84 10.28 -16.23
CA ILE A 112 9.53 9.31 -17.09
C ILE A 112 9.51 7.91 -16.44
N ILE A 113 9.86 7.80 -15.17
CA ILE A 113 9.85 6.52 -14.46
C ILE A 113 8.44 5.94 -14.39
N CYS A 114 7.43 6.76 -14.06
CA CYS A 114 6.02 6.35 -14.05
C CYS A 114 5.54 5.87 -15.43
N SER A 115 5.97 6.53 -16.52
CA SER A 115 5.65 6.09 -17.88
C SER A 115 6.26 4.73 -18.23
N LEU A 116 7.49 4.45 -17.78
CA LEU A 116 8.15 3.15 -17.99
C LEU A 116 7.44 2.04 -17.21
N TRP A 117 7.11 2.28 -15.94
CA TRP A 117 6.33 1.36 -15.13
C TRP A 117 4.91 1.17 -15.69
N GLY A 118 4.26 2.23 -16.16
CA GLY A 118 2.96 2.16 -16.82
C GLY A 118 2.99 1.31 -18.09
N SER A 119 4.03 1.47 -18.92
CA SER A 119 4.26 0.64 -20.11
C SER A 119 4.45 -0.84 -19.72
N PHE A 120 5.29 -1.12 -18.72
CA PHE A 120 5.49 -2.48 -18.20
C PHE A 120 4.16 -3.10 -17.72
N LEU A 121 3.41 -2.38 -16.87
CA LEU A 121 2.14 -2.87 -16.33
C LEU A 121 1.09 -3.08 -17.43
N TYR A 122 1.13 -2.29 -18.50
CA TYR A 122 0.16 -2.40 -19.59
C TYR A 122 0.48 -3.54 -20.56
N PHE A 123 1.75 -3.70 -20.94
CA PHE A 123 2.16 -4.66 -21.98
C PHE A 123 2.59 -6.02 -21.41
N ASN A 124 3.33 -6.02 -20.30
CA ASN A 124 4.07 -7.19 -19.83
C ASN A 124 3.55 -7.75 -18.50
N ALA A 125 2.74 -7.01 -17.73
CA ALA A 125 2.15 -7.56 -16.51
C ALA A 125 1.03 -8.56 -16.83
N GLN A 126 1.18 -9.77 -16.30
CA GLN A 126 0.24 -10.87 -16.40
C GLN A 126 -0.03 -11.42 -15.01
N VAL A 127 -1.25 -11.89 -14.78
CA VAL A 127 -1.68 -12.54 -13.55
C VAL A 127 -2.02 -13.98 -13.89
N THR A 128 -1.45 -14.92 -13.15
CA THR A 128 -1.79 -16.35 -13.24
C THR A 128 -2.98 -16.63 -12.33
N THR A 129 -4.09 -17.08 -12.91
CA THR A 129 -5.24 -17.56 -12.16
C THR A 129 -4.93 -18.95 -11.57
N GLU A 130 -5.69 -19.37 -10.55
CA GLU A 130 -5.56 -20.71 -9.94
C GLU A 130 -5.71 -21.85 -10.97
N ASP A 131 -6.44 -21.60 -12.06
CA ASP A 131 -6.65 -22.53 -13.19
C ASP A 131 -5.44 -22.62 -14.14
N GLY A 132 -4.35 -21.88 -13.88
CA GLY A 132 -3.15 -21.86 -14.71
C GLY A 132 -3.26 -20.98 -15.96
N GLU A 133 -4.38 -20.30 -16.18
CA GLU A 133 -4.54 -19.35 -17.28
C GLU A 133 -3.81 -18.03 -16.98
N THR A 134 -3.10 -17.51 -17.98
CA THR A 134 -2.38 -16.23 -17.90
C THR A 134 -3.21 -15.13 -18.55
N VAL A 135 -3.72 -14.21 -17.72
CA VAL A 135 -4.50 -13.05 -18.20
C VAL A 135 -3.65 -11.80 -18.05
N LYS A 136 -3.67 -10.94 -19.07
CA LYS A 136 -2.95 -9.66 -19.01
C LYS A 136 -3.62 -8.75 -17.97
N LEU A 137 -2.80 -8.05 -17.18
CA LEU A 137 -3.27 -7.21 -16.08
C LEU A 137 -4.29 -6.16 -16.53
N ARG A 138 -4.07 -5.54 -17.70
CA ARG A 138 -4.99 -4.55 -18.27
C ARG A 138 -6.40 -5.11 -18.52
N ASP A 139 -6.48 -6.38 -18.94
CA ASP A 139 -7.74 -7.02 -19.30
C ASP A 139 -8.46 -7.41 -18.00
N ALA A 140 -7.71 -7.94 -17.02
CA ALA A 140 -8.23 -8.20 -15.67
C ALA A 140 -8.77 -6.93 -14.98
N ILE A 141 -8.04 -5.81 -15.06
CA ILE A 141 -8.49 -4.51 -14.52
C ILE A 141 -9.76 -4.05 -15.22
N ASN A 142 -9.82 -4.15 -16.55
CA ASN A 142 -11.01 -3.76 -17.31
C ASN A 142 -12.22 -4.64 -16.96
N HIS A 143 -12.03 -5.95 -16.82
CA HIS A 143 -13.09 -6.85 -16.37
C HIS A 143 -13.53 -6.57 -14.94
N PHE A 144 -12.60 -6.26 -14.03
CA PHE A 144 -12.91 -5.89 -12.66
C PHE A 144 -13.79 -4.64 -12.59
N PHE A 145 -13.41 -3.56 -13.29
CA PHE A 145 -14.18 -2.32 -13.27
C PHE A 145 -15.53 -2.39 -14.00
N ASN A 146 -15.70 -3.34 -14.92
CA ASN A 146 -16.98 -3.61 -15.56
C ASN A 146 -17.78 -4.73 -14.88
N SER A 147 -17.26 -5.31 -13.79
CA SER A 147 -17.94 -6.39 -13.07
C SER A 147 -19.17 -5.85 -12.30
N PRO A 148 -20.23 -6.67 -12.15
CA PRO A 148 -21.40 -6.29 -11.34
C PRO A 148 -21.01 -5.85 -9.94
N VAL A 149 -20.05 -6.54 -9.32
CA VAL A 149 -19.55 -6.24 -7.97
C VAL A 149 -18.97 -4.82 -7.87
N TRP A 150 -18.18 -4.38 -8.87
CA TRP A 150 -17.63 -3.03 -8.85
C TRP A 150 -18.71 -1.96 -9.04
N LEU A 151 -19.68 -2.22 -9.90
CA LEU A 151 -20.80 -1.30 -10.14
C LEU A 151 -21.66 -1.18 -8.89
N GLU A 152 -22.03 -2.29 -8.26
CA GLU A 152 -22.76 -2.32 -6.98
C GLU A 152 -21.97 -1.59 -5.88
N PHE A 153 -20.66 -1.85 -5.78
CA PHE A 153 -19.80 -1.14 -4.83
C PHE A 153 -19.84 0.37 -5.07
N LYS A 154 -19.74 0.82 -6.32
CA LYS A 154 -19.78 2.24 -6.67
C LYS A 154 -21.12 2.88 -6.35
N GLU A 155 -22.22 2.17 -6.59
CA GLU A 155 -23.57 2.63 -6.22
C GLU A 155 -23.74 2.76 -4.72
N VAL A 156 -23.34 1.75 -3.94
CA VAL A 156 -23.36 1.79 -2.48
C VAL A 156 -22.45 2.91 -1.96
N PHE A 157 -21.24 3.02 -2.49
CA PHE A 157 -20.29 4.05 -2.11
C PHE A 157 -20.85 5.45 -2.37
N TRP A 158 -21.46 5.69 -3.53
CA TRP A 158 -22.07 6.97 -3.83
C TRP A 158 -23.30 7.26 -2.97
N GLY A 159 -24.15 6.26 -2.73
CA GLY A 159 -25.28 6.40 -1.81
C GLY A 159 -24.83 6.80 -0.40
N LEU A 160 -23.79 6.13 0.12
CA LEU A 160 -23.19 6.47 1.41
C LEU A 160 -22.56 7.86 1.41
N TYR A 161 -21.88 8.25 0.34
CA TYR A 161 -21.28 9.59 0.22
C TYR A 161 -22.34 10.70 0.22
N GLU A 162 -23.43 10.50 -0.51
CA GLU A 162 -24.53 11.46 -0.58
C GLU A 162 -25.29 11.56 0.77
N GLU A 163 -25.50 10.42 1.43
CA GLU A 163 -26.07 10.37 2.78
C GLU A 163 -25.18 11.08 3.81
N GLY A 164 -23.86 10.87 3.73
CA GLY A 164 -22.88 11.57 4.55
C GLY A 164 -22.88 13.09 4.33
N GLN A 165 -23.13 13.56 3.10
CA GLN A 165 -23.31 14.98 2.83
C GLN A 165 -24.62 15.55 3.38
N LYS A 166 -25.72 14.79 3.38
CA LYS A 166 -27.04 15.25 3.84
C LYS A 166 -27.16 15.24 5.37
N ASN A 167 -26.73 14.17 6.04
CA ASN A 167 -26.91 13.97 7.48
C ASN A 167 -25.73 14.47 8.34
N GLY A 168 -24.65 14.91 7.68
CA GLY A 168 -23.39 15.29 8.31
C GLY A 168 -22.51 14.08 8.60
N TRP A 169 -21.21 14.23 8.34
CA TRP A 169 -20.22 13.15 8.44
C TRP A 169 -20.08 12.56 9.84
N ASP A 170 -20.32 13.34 10.90
CA ASP A 170 -20.22 12.86 12.29
C ASP A 170 -21.34 11.87 12.63
N ASN A 171 -22.59 12.20 12.29
CA ASN A 171 -23.75 11.34 12.54
C ASN A 171 -23.68 10.07 11.68
N PHE A 172 -23.28 10.23 10.41
CA PHE A 172 -23.05 9.10 9.50
C PHE A 172 -21.98 8.15 10.03
N TYR A 173 -20.86 8.66 10.56
CA TYR A 173 -19.81 7.82 11.10
C TYR A 173 -20.28 7.01 12.31
N ASP A 174 -21.01 7.64 13.25
CA ASP A 174 -21.55 6.93 14.41
C ASP A 174 -22.58 5.86 14.01
N GLU A 175 -23.44 6.13 13.03
CA GLU A 175 -24.42 5.16 12.50
C GLU A 175 -23.74 4.03 11.71
N PHE A 176 -22.74 4.36 10.90
CA PHE A 176 -21.93 3.39 10.15
C PHE A 176 -21.15 2.46 11.08
N VAL A 177 -20.51 3.00 12.12
CA VAL A 177 -19.81 2.20 13.13
C VAL A 177 -20.79 1.32 13.90
N LYS A 178 -22.01 1.81 14.21
CA LYS A 178 -23.07 0.98 14.81
C LYS A 178 -23.55 -0.13 13.88
N ALA A 179 -23.70 0.13 12.59
CA ALA A 179 -24.08 -0.88 11.59
C ALA A 179 -23.01 -1.97 11.41
N LEU A 180 -21.73 -1.61 11.52
CA LEU A 180 -20.60 -2.54 11.46
C LEU A 180 -20.36 -3.33 12.75
N ASP A 181 -20.95 -2.89 13.87
CA ASP A 181 -20.90 -3.60 15.16
C ASP A 181 -22.30 -4.07 15.58
N PRO A 182 -22.85 -5.12 14.93
CA PRO A 182 -24.19 -5.63 15.24
C PRO A 182 -24.32 -6.20 16.65
N ARG A 183 -23.20 -6.37 17.37
CA ARG A 183 -23.17 -6.80 18.77
C ARG A 183 -22.95 -5.65 19.74
N GLY A 184 -22.59 -4.45 19.25
CA GLY A 184 -22.28 -3.27 20.05
C GLY A 184 -21.09 -3.43 21.00
N GLU A 185 -20.21 -4.42 20.78
CA GLU A 185 -19.14 -4.72 21.75
C GLU A 185 -18.12 -3.59 21.84
N LYS A 186 -17.69 -3.06 20.69
CA LYS A 186 -16.65 -2.02 20.61
C LYS A 186 -17.16 -0.70 21.15
N ASN A 187 -18.40 -0.36 20.83
CA ASN A 187 -19.06 0.82 21.40
C ASN A 187 -19.24 0.70 22.92
N ALA A 188 -19.60 -0.48 23.43
CA ALA A 188 -19.75 -0.69 24.88
C ALA A 188 -18.42 -0.56 25.65
N TYR A 189 -17.31 -1.08 25.11
CA TYR A 189 -15.98 -0.86 25.67
C TYR A 189 -15.58 0.62 25.65
N ARG A 190 -15.86 1.33 24.55
CA ARG A 190 -15.61 2.77 24.41
C ARG A 190 -16.40 3.59 25.45
N VAL A 191 -17.67 3.29 25.66
CA VAL A 191 -18.54 3.98 26.66
C VAL A 191 -18.03 3.76 28.09
N LEU A 192 -17.55 2.57 28.43
CA LEU A 192 -16.97 2.29 29.76
C LEU A 192 -15.51 2.77 29.90
N GLY A 193 -14.88 3.24 28.82
CA GLY A 193 -13.48 3.66 28.79
C GLY A 193 -12.50 2.50 29.03
N LEU A 194 -12.79 1.34 28.44
CA LEU A 194 -12.03 0.10 28.57
C LEU A 194 -11.49 -0.35 27.20
N THR A 195 -10.42 -1.13 27.22
CA THR A 195 -9.90 -1.83 26.04
C THR A 195 -10.65 -3.14 25.82
N GLU A 196 -10.58 -3.69 24.60
CA GLU A 196 -11.25 -4.96 24.25
C GLU A 196 -10.75 -6.16 25.09
N ASP A 197 -9.54 -6.04 25.67
CA ASP A 197 -8.92 -7.04 26.56
C ASP A 197 -9.33 -6.92 28.03
N ALA A 198 -10.21 -5.97 28.38
CA ALA A 198 -10.56 -5.72 29.77
C ALA A 198 -11.22 -6.93 30.44
N THR A 199 -10.75 -7.26 31.65
CA THR A 199 -11.29 -8.37 32.43
C THR A 199 -12.68 -8.03 32.99
N GLN A 200 -13.47 -9.05 33.31
CA GLN A 200 -14.81 -8.82 33.89
C GLN A 200 -14.80 -8.05 35.20
N GLU A 201 -13.77 -8.24 36.02
CA GLU A 201 -13.62 -7.49 37.25
C GLU A 201 -13.40 -6.01 36.97
N GLU A 202 -12.64 -5.68 35.92
CA GLU A 202 -12.44 -4.31 35.46
C GLU A 202 -13.70 -3.70 34.87
N ILE A 203 -14.46 -4.46 34.06
CA ILE A 203 -15.76 -4.03 33.53
C ILE A 203 -16.73 -3.70 34.67
N LYS A 204 -16.88 -4.61 35.65
CA LYS A 204 -17.77 -4.40 36.81
C LYS A 204 -17.29 -3.25 37.71
N ARG A 205 -15.98 -3.12 37.90
CA ARG A 205 -15.37 -2.05 38.71
C ARG A 205 -15.55 -0.68 38.05
N ARG A 206 -15.38 -0.58 36.73
CA ARG A 206 -15.60 0.64 35.96
C ARG A 206 -17.08 1.02 35.92
N TYR A 207 -17.97 0.07 35.64
CA TYR A 207 -19.42 0.27 35.71
C TYR A 207 -19.84 0.86 37.06
N LYS A 208 -19.45 0.25 38.18
CA LYS A 208 -19.81 0.74 39.53
C LYS A 208 -19.30 2.17 39.78
N LYS A 209 -18.09 2.50 39.32
CA LYS A 209 -17.53 3.86 39.45
C LYS A 209 -18.31 4.87 38.62
N LEU A 210 -18.65 4.54 37.38
CA LEU A 210 -19.36 5.43 36.46
C LEU A 210 -20.84 5.59 36.86
N ALA A 211 -21.50 4.53 37.29
CA ALA A 211 -22.89 4.55 37.77
C ALA A 211 -23.07 5.45 39.01
N VAL A 212 -22.12 5.42 39.96
CA VAL A 212 -22.16 6.33 41.12
C VAL A 212 -21.87 7.77 40.72
N LYS A 213 -21.00 8.00 39.73
CA LYS A 213 -20.64 9.33 39.24
C LYS A 213 -21.81 10.01 38.52
N TRP A 214 -22.56 9.24 37.73
CA TRP A 214 -23.68 9.73 36.92
C TRP A 214 -25.07 9.45 37.53
N HIS A 215 -25.14 9.11 38.82
CA HIS A 215 -26.42 8.85 39.48
C HIS A 215 -27.31 10.11 39.52
N PRO A 216 -28.61 10.03 39.16
CA PRO A 216 -29.52 11.19 39.10
C PRO A 216 -29.65 11.92 40.44
N ASP A 217 -29.59 11.18 41.56
CA ASP A 217 -29.64 11.79 42.91
C ASP A 217 -28.40 12.63 43.28
N LYS A 218 -27.24 12.35 42.68
CA LYS A 218 -26.01 13.09 42.96
C LYS A 218 -25.80 14.30 42.05
N ASN A 219 -26.49 14.34 40.91
CA ASN A 219 -26.36 15.39 39.90
C ASN A 219 -27.67 16.17 39.76
N LEU A 220 -28.14 16.74 40.86
CA LEU A 220 -29.42 17.48 40.94
C LEU A 220 -29.50 18.68 39.98
N ASN A 221 -28.36 19.30 39.66
CA ASN A 221 -28.26 20.47 38.77
C ASN A 221 -28.19 20.09 37.28
N ASN A 222 -27.94 18.82 36.95
CA ASN A 222 -27.77 18.35 35.59
C ASN A 222 -28.36 16.95 35.42
N LYS A 223 -29.62 16.81 35.85
CA LYS A 223 -30.32 15.52 35.92
C LYS A 223 -30.47 14.86 34.55
N GLU A 224 -30.76 15.65 33.52
CA GLU A 224 -31.02 15.14 32.17
C GLU A 224 -29.76 14.52 31.55
N GLU A 225 -28.62 15.22 31.60
CA GLU A 225 -27.35 14.69 31.08
C GLU A 225 -26.87 13.48 31.90
N ALA A 226 -27.03 13.53 33.22
CA ALA A 226 -26.69 12.41 34.09
C ALA A 226 -27.54 11.17 33.81
N GLN A 227 -28.84 11.36 33.54
CA GLN A 227 -29.76 10.28 33.18
C GLN A 227 -29.37 9.63 31.84
N GLN A 228 -29.07 10.43 30.81
CA GLN A 228 -28.64 9.92 29.50
C GLN A 228 -27.34 9.10 29.61
N LYS A 229 -26.31 9.66 30.28
CA LYS A 229 -25.04 8.97 30.52
C LYS A 229 -25.24 7.68 31.32
N PHE A 230 -26.09 7.71 32.34
CA PHE A 230 -26.37 6.54 33.16
C PHE A 230 -27.00 5.41 32.35
N MET A 231 -27.96 5.73 31.47
CA MET A 231 -28.59 4.76 30.57
C MET A 231 -27.57 4.17 29.58
N GLU A 232 -26.72 4.99 28.95
CA GLU A 232 -25.65 4.53 28.04
C GLU A 232 -24.68 3.56 28.75
N ILE A 233 -24.29 3.89 29.99
CA ILE A 233 -23.37 3.06 30.80
C ILE A 233 -24.03 1.72 31.17
N GLN A 234 -25.33 1.73 31.48
CA GLN A 234 -26.08 0.52 31.80
C GLN A 234 -26.22 -0.39 30.58
N GLU A 235 -26.59 0.17 29.43
CA GLU A 235 -26.70 -0.56 28.17
C GLU A 235 -25.36 -1.20 27.77
N ALA A 236 -24.26 -0.44 27.85
CA ALA A 236 -22.91 -0.94 27.60
C ALA A 236 -22.54 -2.13 28.52
N TYR A 237 -22.86 -2.05 29.81
CA TYR A 237 -22.60 -3.13 30.75
C TYR A 237 -23.43 -4.39 30.45
N GLU A 238 -24.70 -4.23 30.09
CA GLU A 238 -25.59 -5.35 29.74
C GLU A 238 -25.10 -6.09 28.49
N ILE A 239 -24.68 -5.35 27.46
CA ILE A 239 -24.12 -5.91 26.22
C ILE A 239 -22.89 -6.75 26.54
N LEU A 240 -21.90 -6.19 27.24
CA LEU A 240 -20.66 -6.90 27.58
C LEU A 240 -20.89 -8.10 28.49
N SER A 241 -21.85 -8.01 29.41
CA SER A 241 -22.23 -9.12 30.30
C SER A 241 -22.86 -10.28 29.52
N LYS A 242 -23.82 -10.00 28.63
CA LYS A 242 -24.50 -11.02 27.81
C LYS A 242 -23.54 -11.73 26.84
N LEU A 243 -22.61 -10.99 26.25
CA LEU A 243 -21.62 -11.53 25.31
C LEU A 243 -20.69 -12.55 25.96
N LYS A 244 -20.25 -12.30 27.20
CA LYS A 244 -19.47 -13.31 27.94
C LYS A 244 -20.30 -14.55 28.23
N THR A 245 -21.53 -14.41 28.72
CA THR A 245 -22.39 -15.57 29.03
C THR A 245 -22.57 -16.44 27.78
N LYS A 246 -22.73 -15.81 26.61
CA LYS A 246 -22.78 -16.51 25.32
C LYS A 246 -21.45 -17.18 24.95
N ARG A 247 -20.30 -16.52 25.12
CA ARG A 247 -18.96 -17.11 24.90
C ARG A 247 -18.68 -18.29 25.84
N ALA A 248 -19.02 -18.16 27.13
CA ALA A 248 -18.86 -19.22 28.13
C ALA A 248 -19.72 -20.44 27.78
N SER A 249 -20.99 -20.24 27.42
CA SER A 249 -21.88 -21.34 27.01
C SER A 249 -21.40 -22.09 25.76
N LYS A 250 -20.79 -21.39 24.79
CA LYS A 250 -20.17 -22.01 23.61
C LYS A 250 -18.96 -22.86 24.00
N ASN A 251 -18.06 -22.33 24.83
CA ASN A 251 -16.88 -23.09 25.27
C ASN A 251 -17.26 -24.35 26.06
N THR A 252 -18.33 -24.30 26.86
CA THR A 252 -18.84 -25.50 27.56
C THR A 252 -19.42 -26.52 26.59
N ARG A 253 -20.20 -26.09 25.58
CA ARG A 253 -20.76 -26.98 24.54
C ARG A 253 -19.68 -27.65 23.69
N THR A 254 -18.72 -26.88 23.20
CA THR A 254 -17.62 -27.41 22.38
C THR A 254 -16.78 -28.41 23.17
N ARG A 255 -16.57 -28.17 24.47
CA ARG A 255 -15.86 -29.11 25.33
C ARG A 255 -16.66 -30.39 25.59
N SER A 256 -17.97 -30.31 25.82
CA SER A 256 -18.82 -31.50 25.96
C SER A 256 -18.95 -32.31 24.67
N GLU A 257 -18.95 -31.65 23.50
CA GLU A 257 -18.93 -32.33 22.19
C GLU A 257 -17.57 -33.03 21.94
N PHE A 258 -16.46 -32.39 22.30
CA PHE A 258 -15.13 -33.01 22.28
C PHE A 258 -15.03 -34.22 23.23
N ASP A 259 -15.55 -34.10 24.45
CA ASP A 259 -15.53 -35.18 25.44
C ASP A 259 -16.44 -36.35 25.01
N GLN A 260 -17.55 -36.08 24.32
CA GLN A 260 -18.45 -37.13 23.79
C GLN A 260 -17.84 -37.89 22.60
N HIS A 261 -17.20 -37.21 21.64
CA HIS A 261 -16.54 -37.89 20.53
C HIS A 261 -15.25 -38.62 20.92
N GLY A 262 -14.53 -38.15 21.95
CA GLY A 262 -13.35 -38.86 22.47
C GLY A 262 -13.66 -40.20 23.17
N HIS A 263 -14.91 -40.44 23.54
CA HIS A 263 -15.36 -41.69 24.16
C HIS A 263 -15.98 -42.70 23.18
N GLU A 264 -16.21 -42.33 21.92
CA GLU A 264 -16.73 -43.23 20.87
C GLU A 264 -15.62 -43.88 20.01
N GLU A 265 -14.37 -43.43 20.14
CA GLU A 265 -13.21 -43.92 19.36
C GLU A 265 -12.31 -44.96 20.09
N TYR A 266 -12.76 -45.55 21.22
CA TYR A 266 -12.04 -46.62 21.93
C TYR A 266 -12.90 -47.85 22.20
#